data_AF-A0A975M2V0-F1
#
_entry.id   AF-A0A975M2V0-F1
#
_cell.length_a   1.000
_cell.length_b   1.000
_cell.length_c   1.000
_cell.angle_alpha   90.00
_cell.angle_beta   90.00
_cell.angle_gamma   90.00
#
_symmetry.space_group_name_H-M   'P 1'
#
loop_
_entity.id
_entity.type
_entity.pdbx_description
1 polymer ?
#
loop_
_entity_poly.entity_id
_entity_poly.type
_entity_poly.pdbx_seq_one_letter_code
_entity_poly.pdbx_strand_id
1 'polypeptide(L)'
;MVLRFDPQGGMEAGAAAVMAMGPDLSDPLHAGESRAAAESGVPVDMYREGDHYILHADLPGLDPGSLSLIVEGRLLTIRGHRTLRDFAGAKWLLRDRRRGLVERQILLGNDVLVSGISTQYACGVLNVMLPVDPSHRRRKIAVRYGSGESAPS
;
A
#
# COMPACT_ATOMS: atom_id res chain seq x y z
N MET A 1 10.60 18.99 8.63
CA MET A 1 10.20 20.35 9.06
C MET A 1 9.71 20.25 10.49
N VAL A 2 10.35 20.93 11.44
CA VAL A 2 9.87 21.00 12.84
C VAL A 2 9.16 22.34 13.01
N LEU A 3 7.90 22.29 13.39
CA LEU A 3 7.09 23.49 13.65
C LEU A 3 7.12 23.79 15.15
N ARG A 4 7.53 25.01 15.54
CA ARG A 4 7.49 25.48 16.94
C ARG A 4 6.21 26.29 17.15
N PHE A 5 5.50 25.98 18.22
CA PHE A 5 4.26 26.65 18.60
C PHE A 5 4.54 27.78 19.59
N ASP A 6 4.11 29.02 19.27
CA ASP A 6 4.08 30.16 20.18
C ASP A 6 2.61 30.47 20.57
N PRO A 7 2.25 30.39 21.88
CA PRO A 7 0.87 30.59 22.35
C PRO A 7 0.34 32.02 22.21
N GLN A 8 1.19 33.02 21.97
CA GLN A 8 0.80 34.44 21.78
C GLN A 8 1.04 34.90 20.33
N GLY A 9 1.90 34.22 19.57
CA GLY A 9 2.39 34.64 18.25
C GLY A 9 2.01 33.76 17.05
N GLY A 10 1.52 32.53 17.24
CA GLY A 10 1.22 31.59 16.16
C GLY A 10 2.36 30.59 15.86
N MET A 11 2.33 29.96 14.68
CA MET A 11 3.29 28.91 14.29
C MET A 11 4.47 29.52 13.53
N GLU A 12 5.70 29.31 13.98
CA GLU A 12 6.91 29.66 13.22
C GLU A 12 7.69 28.41 12.78
N ALA A 13 8.18 28.42 11.54
CA ALA A 13 8.99 27.35 10.97
C ALA A 13 10.47 27.61 11.26
N GLY A 14 11.10 26.76 12.08
CA GLY A 14 12.54 26.79 12.34
C GLY A 14 13.29 25.81 11.43
N ALA A 15 14.12 26.33 10.52
CA ALA A 15 15.01 25.51 9.71
C ALA A 15 16.31 25.22 10.47
N ALA A 16 16.44 24.02 11.04
CA ALA A 16 17.75 23.47 11.37
C ALA A 16 18.30 22.78 10.10
N ALA A 17 19.09 23.52 9.32
CA ALA A 17 19.83 22.98 8.19
C ALA A 17 21.11 22.30 8.71
N VAL A 18 21.11 20.97 8.76
CA VAL A 18 22.35 20.18 8.79
C VAL A 18 22.69 19.88 7.34
N MET A 19 23.70 20.58 6.83
CA MET A 19 24.40 20.25 5.58
C MET A 19 25.22 18.98 5.80
N ALA A 20 24.96 17.91 5.04
CA ALA A 20 25.96 16.91 4.70
C ALA A 20 25.53 16.08 3.49
N MET A 21 26.40 16.08 2.47
CA MET A 21 26.56 15.17 1.33
C MET A 21 25.33 14.82 0.47
N GLY A 22 25.42 15.19 -0.81
CA GLY A 22 24.53 14.70 -1.86
C GLY A 22 24.64 13.18 -2.07
N PRO A 23 23.63 12.56 -2.71
CA PRO A 23 23.61 11.12 -2.88
C PRO A 23 24.70 10.66 -3.85
N ASP A 24 25.59 9.82 -3.33
CA ASP A 24 26.47 8.95 -4.11
C ASP A 24 25.60 7.99 -4.94
N LEU A 25 25.78 8.02 -6.26
CA LEU A 25 24.94 7.33 -7.26
C LEU A 25 25.35 5.87 -7.46
N SER A 26 25.97 5.23 -6.46
CA SER A 26 26.60 3.91 -6.63
C SER A 26 26.09 2.78 -5.72
N ASP A 27 25.03 2.98 -4.93
CA ASP A 27 24.47 1.91 -4.08
C ASP A 27 23.23 1.21 -4.72
N PRO A 28 23.35 -0.05 -5.19
CA PRO A 28 22.27 -0.79 -5.84
C PRO A 28 21.25 -1.43 -4.88
N LEU A 29 21.27 -1.13 -3.57
CA LEU A 29 20.32 -1.69 -2.59
C LEU A 29 18.95 -0.96 -2.49
N HIS A 30 18.69 0.10 -3.28
CA HIS A 30 17.39 0.77 -3.36
C HIS A 30 16.67 0.54 -4.70
N ALA A 31 16.72 -0.69 -5.21
CA ALA A 31 15.86 -1.09 -6.31
C ALA A 31 14.40 -1.18 -5.84
N GLY A 32 13.62 -0.12 -6.07
CA GLY A 32 12.17 -0.25 -6.22
C GLY A 32 11.26 0.44 -5.20
N GLU A 33 11.66 1.56 -4.60
CA GLU A 33 10.64 2.48 -4.06
C GLU A 33 9.95 3.18 -5.23
N SER A 34 8.90 2.54 -5.73
CA SER A 34 8.07 3.03 -6.81
C SER A 34 7.53 4.42 -6.46
N ARG A 35 8.10 5.48 -7.06
CA ARG A 35 7.56 6.85 -7.03
C ARG A 35 6.11 6.92 -7.54
N ALA A 36 5.60 5.87 -8.20
CA ALA A 36 4.18 5.76 -8.56
C ALA A 36 3.26 5.49 -7.36
N ALA A 37 3.79 5.08 -6.20
CA ALA A 37 2.99 4.93 -4.98
C ALA A 37 2.54 6.28 -4.40
N ALA A 38 3.20 7.39 -4.77
CA ALA A 38 2.98 8.73 -4.21
C ALA A 38 1.77 9.48 -4.82
N GLU A 39 1.15 8.99 -5.89
CA GLU A 39 0.06 9.73 -6.57
C GLU A 39 -1.35 9.44 -6.04
N SER A 40 -1.54 8.42 -5.20
CA SER A 40 -2.80 8.25 -4.47
C SER A 40 -2.55 8.36 -2.97
N GLY A 41 -3.29 9.24 -2.30
CA GLY A 41 -3.08 9.62 -0.89
C GLY A 41 -3.35 8.54 0.17
N VAL A 42 -3.36 7.25 -0.19
CA VAL A 42 -3.54 6.11 0.72
C VAL A 42 -2.24 5.31 0.73
N PRO A 43 -1.47 5.35 1.84
CA PRO A 43 -0.33 4.46 2.04
C PRO A 43 -0.79 2.99 2.05
N VAL A 44 -0.05 2.13 1.36
CA VAL A 44 -0.35 0.71 1.26
C VAL A 44 0.93 -0.12 1.31
N ASP A 45 0.90 -1.18 2.11
CA ASP A 45 1.86 -2.28 2.05
C ASP A 45 1.18 -3.51 1.47
N MET A 46 1.90 -4.25 0.61
CA MET A 46 1.43 -5.51 0.08
C MET A 46 2.58 -6.50 -0.02
N TYR A 47 2.40 -7.69 0.52
CA TYR A 47 3.41 -8.75 0.49
C TYR A 47 2.76 -10.12 0.32
N ARG A 48 3.57 -11.12 0.01
CA ARG A 48 3.14 -12.51 -0.12
C ARG A 48 3.62 -13.30 1.09
N GLU A 49 2.73 -14.12 1.63
CA GLU A 49 3.03 -15.08 2.68
C GLU A 49 2.47 -16.44 2.24
N GLY A 50 3.35 -17.36 1.82
CA GLY A 50 2.96 -18.67 1.30
C GLY A 50 2.00 -18.60 0.10
N ASP A 51 0.76 -19.00 0.34
CA ASP A 51 -0.31 -19.14 -0.66
C ASP A 51 -1.35 -18.01 -0.58
N HIS A 52 -1.00 -16.88 0.02
CA HIS A 52 -1.83 -15.68 0.03
C HIS A 52 -0.99 -14.40 -0.08
N TYR A 53 -1.61 -13.35 -0.59
CA TYR A 53 -1.13 -11.98 -0.47
C TYR A 53 -1.83 -11.30 0.71
N ILE A 54 -1.08 -10.51 1.46
CA ILE A 54 -1.60 -9.62 2.51
C ILE A 54 -1.43 -8.19 2.04
N LEU A 55 -2.48 -7.39 2.19
CA LEU A 55 -2.46 -5.97 1.93
C LEU A 55 -2.94 -5.21 3.17
N HIS A 56 -2.19 -4.18 3.54
CA HIS A 56 -2.55 -3.21 4.57
C HIS A 56 -2.72 -1.84 3.93
N ALA A 57 -3.84 -1.16 4.19
CA ALA A 57 -4.08 0.20 3.71
C ALA A 57 -4.43 1.13 4.87
N ASP A 58 -3.68 2.23 4.99
CA ASP A 58 -3.88 3.24 6.03
C ASP A 58 -4.99 4.20 5.63
N LEU A 59 -6.13 4.03 6.29
CA LEU A 59 -7.38 4.74 6.01
C LEU A 59 -7.98 5.30 7.30
N PRO A 60 -7.26 6.12 8.10
CA PRO A 60 -7.75 6.57 9.39
C PRO A 60 -8.95 7.52 9.25
N GLY A 61 -9.97 7.36 10.10
CA GLY A 61 -11.09 8.30 10.20
C GLY A 61 -11.97 8.38 8.95
N LEU A 62 -12.15 7.28 8.22
CA LEU A 62 -13.22 7.16 7.24
C LEU A 62 -14.59 7.22 7.91
N ASP A 63 -15.58 7.69 7.16
CA ASP A 63 -16.97 7.70 7.59
C ASP A 63 -17.48 6.25 7.68
N PRO A 64 -18.21 5.87 8.75
CA PRO A 64 -18.77 4.53 8.88
C PRO A 64 -19.57 4.11 7.65
N GLY A 65 -19.30 2.92 7.11
CA GLY A 65 -19.98 2.38 5.93
C GLY A 65 -19.55 2.98 4.59
N SER A 66 -18.63 3.94 4.56
CA SER A 66 -18.15 4.52 3.29
C SER A 66 -17.06 3.70 2.59
N LEU A 67 -16.41 2.78 3.31
CA LEU A 67 -15.32 1.96 2.79
C LEU A 67 -15.87 0.85 1.88
N SER A 68 -15.38 0.81 0.64
CA SER A 68 -15.68 -0.25 -0.32
C SER A 68 -14.41 -0.81 -0.94
N LEU A 69 -14.48 -2.10 -1.28
CA LEU A 69 -13.44 -2.85 -1.97
C LEU A 69 -14.07 -3.52 -3.19
N ILE A 70 -13.60 -3.18 -4.38
CA ILE A 70 -14.17 -3.66 -5.64
C ILE A 70 -13.05 -4.29 -6.47
N VAL A 71 -13.33 -5.45 -7.07
CA VAL A 71 -12.43 -6.09 -8.04
C VAL A 71 -13.11 -6.14 -9.39
N GLU A 72 -12.55 -5.45 -10.37
CA GLU A 72 -13.00 -5.48 -11.77
C GLU A 72 -11.88 -6.07 -12.64
N GLY A 73 -12.09 -7.29 -13.14
CA GLY A 73 -11.05 -8.06 -13.81
C GLY A 73 -9.88 -8.34 -12.87
N ARG A 74 -8.81 -7.55 -12.97
CA ARG A 74 -7.62 -7.62 -12.09
C ARG A 74 -7.38 -6.34 -11.30
N LEU A 75 -8.25 -5.34 -11.43
CA LEU A 75 -8.08 -4.07 -10.76
C LEU A 75 -8.80 -4.09 -9.42
N LEU A 76 -8.04 -4.09 -8.32
CA LEU A 76 -8.54 -3.90 -6.97
C LEU A 76 -8.66 -2.40 -6.70
N THR A 77 -9.86 -1.93 -6.42
CA THR A 77 -10.13 -0.54 -6.04
C THR A 77 -10.55 -0.49 -4.57
N ILE A 78 -9.78 0.23 -3.76
CA ILE A 78 -10.10 0.58 -2.37
C ILE A 78 -10.63 2.01 -2.41
N ARG A 79 -11.85 2.23 -1.91
CA ARG A 79 -12.50 3.54 -1.94
C ARG A 79 -13.14 3.86 -0.60
N GLY A 80 -13.07 5.11 -0.17
CA GLY A 80 -13.69 5.56 1.08
C GLY A 80 -13.95 7.06 1.08
N HIS A 81 -14.74 7.53 2.04
CA HIS A 81 -14.99 8.95 2.24
C HIS A 81 -14.59 9.38 3.65
N ARG A 82 -13.99 10.56 3.76
CA ARG A 82 -13.61 11.17 5.04
C ARG A 82 -14.27 12.54 5.17
N THR A 83 -15.24 12.64 6.05
CA THR A 83 -15.81 13.93 6.44
C THR A 83 -15.00 14.52 7.59
N LEU A 84 -14.73 15.83 7.53
CA LEU A 84 -14.17 16.58 8.66
C LEU A 84 -15.23 17.56 9.16
N ARG A 85 -15.35 17.70 10.49
CA ARG A 85 -16.20 18.72 11.09
C ARG A 85 -15.71 20.10 10.67
N ASP A 86 -16.65 20.95 10.25
CA ASP A 86 -16.37 22.38 10.09
C ASP A 86 -16.55 23.07 11.44
N PHE A 87 -15.55 23.86 11.82
CA PHE A 87 -15.56 24.61 13.07
C PHE A 87 -15.79 26.07 12.75
N ALA A 88 -17.07 26.48 12.74
CA ALA A 88 -17.45 27.86 12.52
C ALA A 88 -16.82 28.78 13.58
N GLY A 89 -16.23 29.89 13.16
CA GLY A 89 -15.56 30.84 14.06
C GLY A 89 -14.18 30.40 14.58
N ALA A 90 -13.67 29.23 14.17
CA ALA A 90 -12.33 28.80 14.56
C ALA A 90 -11.23 29.59 13.81
N LYS A 91 -10.27 30.12 14.57
CA LYS A 91 -8.98 30.59 14.02
C LYS A 91 -8.04 29.39 13.90
N TRP A 92 -7.87 28.88 12.68
CA TRP A 92 -6.98 27.75 12.44
C TRP A 92 -5.52 28.14 12.65
N LEU A 93 -4.82 27.36 13.49
CA LEU A 93 -3.37 27.48 13.66
C LEU A 93 -2.62 26.48 12.76
N LEU A 94 -3.23 25.31 12.50
CA LEU A 94 -2.74 24.27 11.59
C LEU A 94 -3.92 23.44 11.05
N ARG A 95 -3.83 22.97 9.78
CA ARG A 95 -4.91 22.21 9.13
C ARG A 95 -4.40 21.18 8.11
N ASP A 96 -3.75 20.12 8.59
CA ASP A 96 -3.17 19.09 7.71
C ASP A 96 -4.14 17.96 7.32
N ARG A 97 -5.20 17.78 8.13
CA ARG A 97 -6.18 16.72 7.86
C ARG A 97 -6.95 17.02 6.57
N ARG A 98 -6.86 16.09 5.61
CA ARG A 98 -7.61 16.12 4.35
C ARG A 98 -9.03 15.58 4.55
N ARG A 99 -10.02 16.19 3.89
CA ARG A 99 -11.40 15.69 3.73
C ARG A 99 -11.62 15.19 2.30
N GLY A 100 -12.66 14.40 2.07
CA GLY A 100 -13.13 14.02 0.73
C GLY A 100 -12.92 12.54 0.41
N LEU A 101 -12.97 12.23 -0.89
CA LEU A 101 -12.80 10.88 -1.40
C LEU A 101 -11.34 10.44 -1.27
N VAL A 102 -11.15 9.22 -0.77
CA VAL A 102 -9.88 8.50 -0.87
C VAL A 102 -10.08 7.31 -1.79
N GLU A 103 -9.11 7.11 -2.68
CA GLU A 103 -9.13 5.99 -3.63
C GLU A 103 -7.71 5.49 -3.84
N ARG A 104 -7.55 4.16 -3.91
CA ARG A 104 -6.32 3.48 -4.30
C ARG A 104 -6.67 2.34 -5.23
N GLN A 105 -5.95 2.27 -6.34
CA GLN A 105 -6.09 1.19 -7.30
C GLN A 105 -4.81 0.36 -7.35
N ILE A 106 -4.97 -0.96 -7.38
CA ILE A 106 -3.86 -1.92 -7.39
C ILE A 106 -4.17 -2.99 -8.42
N LEU A 107 -3.23 -3.21 -9.34
CA LEU A 107 -3.35 -4.29 -10.32
C LEU A 107 -2.90 -5.61 -9.68
N LEU A 108 -3.81 -6.57 -9.61
CA LEU A 108 -3.57 -7.89 -9.06
C LEU A 108 -2.87 -8.83 -10.05
N GLY A 109 -2.12 -9.79 -9.50
CA GLY A 109 -1.61 -10.93 -10.24
C GLY A 109 -2.74 -11.79 -10.81
N ASN A 110 -2.43 -12.53 -11.87
CA ASN A 110 -3.40 -13.46 -12.49
C ASN A 110 -3.67 -14.69 -11.62
N ASP A 111 -2.91 -14.87 -10.56
CA ASP A 111 -2.95 -15.99 -9.64
C ASP A 111 -3.84 -15.73 -8.42
N VAL A 112 -4.57 -14.61 -8.35
CA VAL A 112 -5.46 -14.30 -7.21
C VAL A 112 -6.84 -14.95 -7.38
N LEU A 113 -7.28 -15.67 -6.35
CA LEU A 113 -8.62 -16.23 -6.26
C LEU A 113 -9.59 -15.21 -5.63
N VAL A 114 -10.28 -14.43 -6.48
CA VAL A 114 -11.15 -13.31 -6.07
C VAL A 114 -12.28 -13.75 -5.13
N SER A 115 -12.88 -14.92 -5.34
CA SER A 115 -13.96 -15.44 -4.51
C SER A 115 -13.56 -15.76 -3.07
N GLY A 116 -12.26 -15.87 -2.80
CA GLY A 116 -11.71 -16.16 -1.47
C GLY A 116 -11.17 -14.93 -0.73
N ILE A 117 -11.33 -13.71 -1.28
CA ILE A 117 -10.85 -12.49 -0.63
C ILE A 117 -11.59 -12.29 0.70
N SER A 118 -10.83 -11.98 1.75
CA SER A 118 -11.39 -11.60 3.06
C SER A 118 -10.80 -10.28 3.52
N THR A 119 -11.56 -9.54 4.35
CA THR A 119 -11.18 -8.20 4.79
C THR A 119 -11.48 -7.98 6.26
N GLN A 120 -10.68 -7.12 6.89
CA GLN A 120 -10.92 -6.62 8.24
C GLN A 120 -10.47 -5.16 8.33
N TYR A 121 -11.36 -4.28 8.79
CA TYR A 121 -11.03 -2.89 9.06
C TYR A 121 -11.05 -2.63 10.56
N ALA A 122 -9.91 -2.27 11.13
CA ALA A 122 -9.75 -2.00 12.55
C ALA A 122 -8.74 -0.88 12.77
N CYS A 123 -9.00 -0.02 13.74
CA CYS A 123 -8.07 1.05 14.16
C CYS A 123 -7.57 1.95 13.00
N GLY A 124 -8.37 2.14 11.95
CA GLY A 124 -8.00 2.96 10.80
C GLY A 124 -7.20 2.24 9.71
N VAL A 125 -6.97 0.94 9.84
CA VAL A 125 -6.23 0.12 8.87
C VAL A 125 -7.15 -0.91 8.25
N LEU A 126 -7.18 -0.97 6.91
CA LEU A 126 -7.83 -2.05 6.16
C LEU A 126 -6.82 -3.17 5.91
N ASN A 127 -7.12 -4.35 6.40
CA ASN A 127 -6.40 -5.59 6.14
C ASN A 127 -7.17 -6.39 5.09
N VAL A 128 -6.51 -6.81 4.02
CA VAL A 128 -7.07 -7.64 2.96
C VAL A 128 -6.19 -8.87 2.79
N MET A 129 -6.80 -10.06 2.86
CA MET A 129 -6.15 -11.32 2.52
C MET A 129 -6.67 -11.76 1.14
N LEU A 130 -5.75 -11.94 0.20
CA LEU A 130 -6.04 -12.38 -1.16
C LEU A 130 -5.41 -13.76 -1.41
N PRO A 131 -6.19 -14.85 -1.38
CA PRO A 131 -5.64 -16.18 -1.60
C PRO A 131 -5.12 -16.36 -3.03
N VAL A 132 -4.07 -17.16 -3.16
CA VAL A 132 -3.56 -17.62 -4.45
C VAL A 132 -4.41 -18.80 -4.92
N ASP A 133 -4.83 -18.76 -6.19
CA ASP A 133 -5.54 -19.85 -6.84
C ASP A 133 -4.70 -21.13 -6.79
N PRO A 134 -5.24 -22.25 -6.26
CA PRO A 134 -4.52 -23.52 -6.15
C PRO A 134 -3.92 -24.02 -7.48
N SER A 135 -4.54 -23.70 -8.62
CA SER A 135 -4.04 -24.05 -9.95
C SER A 135 -2.76 -23.29 -10.33
N HIS A 136 -2.53 -22.13 -9.72
CA HIS A 136 -1.34 -21.28 -9.92
C HIS A 136 -0.24 -21.52 -8.88
N ARG A 137 -0.42 -22.45 -7.94
CA ARG A 137 0.64 -22.82 -6.99
C ARG A 137 1.80 -23.48 -7.71
N ARG A 138 3.03 -23.14 -7.31
CA ARG A 138 4.25 -23.73 -7.87
C ARG A 138 4.26 -25.24 -7.67
N ARG A 139 4.52 -26.01 -8.73
CA ARG A 139 4.64 -27.47 -8.68
C ARG A 139 6.09 -27.89 -8.89
N LYS A 140 6.55 -28.87 -8.12
CA LYS A 140 7.84 -29.51 -8.34
C LYS A 140 7.76 -30.40 -9.58
N ILE A 141 8.63 -30.18 -10.55
CA ILE A 141 8.74 -31.02 -11.74
C ILE A 141 9.93 -31.98 -11.53
N ALA A 142 9.68 -33.28 -11.66
CA ALA A 142 10.74 -34.28 -11.59
C ALA A 142 11.50 -34.32 -12.92
N VAL A 143 12.83 -34.20 -12.86
CA VAL A 143 13.70 -34.39 -14.02
C VAL A 143 13.95 -35.89 -14.19
N ARG A 144 13.64 -36.43 -15.36
CA ARG A 144 14.00 -37.81 -15.74
C ARG A 144 15.27 -37.78 -16.57
N TYR A 145 16.26 -38.59 -16.19
CA TYR A 145 17.47 -38.79 -16.96
C TYR A 145 17.27 -40.00 -17.88
N GLY A 146 17.55 -39.84 -19.17
CA GLY A 146 17.56 -40.95 -20.12
C GLY A 146 18.82 -41.78 -19.94
N SER A 147 18.70 -43.10 -19.85
CA SER A 147 19.82 -44.01 -20.03
C SER A 147 20.22 -43.96 -21.51
N GLY A 148 21.41 -43.45 -21.81
CA GLY A 148 21.94 -43.43 -23.17
C GLY A 148 21.97 -44.85 -23.74
N GLU A 149 21.27 -45.05 -24.85
CA GLU A 149 21.23 -46.31 -25.58
C GLU A 149 22.66 -46.63 -26.07
N SER A 150 23.25 -47.68 -25.52
CA SER A 150 24.49 -48.26 -26.04
C SER A 150 24.20 -48.87 -27.41
N ALA A 151 24.78 -48.29 -28.46
CA ALA A 151 24.61 -48.76 -29.83
C ALA A 151 24.99 -50.26 -29.98
N PRO A 152 24.22 -51.07 -30.73
CA PRO A 152 24.55 -52.47 -30.95
C PRO A 152 25.79 -52.60 -31.84
N SER A 153 26.67 -53.54 -31.46
CA SER A 153 27.91 -53.92 -32.15
C SER A 153 27.67 -54.70 -33.44
#